data_AF-A0A6J1YS87-F1
#
_entry.id   AF-A0A6J1YS87-F1
#
_cell.length_a   1.000
_cell.length_b   1.000
_cell.length_c   1.000
_cell.angle_alpha   90.00
_cell.angle_beta   90.00
_cell.angle_gamma   90.00
#
_symmetry.space_group_name_H-M   'P 1'
#
loop_
_entity.id
_entity.type
_entity.pdbx_description
1 polymer ?
#
loop_
_entity_poly.entity_id
_entity_poly.type
_entity_poly.pdbx_seq_one_letter_code
_entity_poly.pdbx_strand_id
1 'polypeptide(L)'
;MRGRRGDRMTINIQEHMAINVCPGPIRPIRQISDYFPRRGPGPEGGGRDFREAPARLAPLALAPPAALLGATTPEEGAEVDSYDSDDTTALGMLEFDLLYDQASCTLHCSILRAKGLKPMDFNGLADPYVKLHLLPGACKANKLKTKTQRNTLNPVWNEDLTYSGITDDDITHKVLRISVCDEDKLSHNEFIGEIRVPLRRLKPSQKKHFNICLERQVPLASPSSMSAALRGISCYLKELEQADQGPGLLEERGRILLSLSYSSRRRGLLVGIVRCAHLAAMDVNGYSDPYVKTYLRPDVDKKSKHKTCVKKKTLNPEFNEDFFYEMELSALATKTLEVTVWDYDIGKSNDFIGGVSLGPGARGEARKHWRDCLQQPDAALERWHTLTSELPPAAGALPLA
;
A
#
# COMPACT_ATOMS: atom_id res chain seq x y z
N MET A 1 -69.36 -18.34 27.70
CA MET A 1 -69.79 -17.85 26.37
C MET A 1 -68.55 -17.54 25.53
N ARG A 2 -68.67 -17.81 24.22
CA ARG A 2 -67.70 -17.74 23.09
C ARG A 2 -66.82 -16.47 23.09
N GLY A 3 -65.53 -16.47 22.70
CA GLY A 3 -64.89 -16.80 21.39
C GLY A 3 -64.36 -15.47 20.79
N ARG A 4 -63.20 -15.28 20.12
CA ARG A 4 -62.28 -16.04 19.24
C ARG A 4 -60.87 -15.38 19.31
N ARG A 5 -59.77 -16.13 19.44
CA ARG A 5 -58.79 -16.59 18.41
C ARG A 5 -58.13 -15.51 17.53
N GLY A 6 -56.80 -15.42 17.65
CA GLY A 6 -55.84 -15.09 16.60
C GLY A 6 -54.63 -16.02 16.75
N ASP A 7 -54.36 -16.81 15.71
CA ASP A 7 -53.54 -18.04 15.73
C ASP A 7 -52.08 -17.79 15.33
N ARG A 8 -51.19 -18.72 15.73
CA ARG A 8 -49.76 -18.79 15.36
C ARG A 8 -49.59 -19.24 13.90
N MET A 9 -48.49 -18.84 13.26
CA MET A 9 -47.96 -19.57 12.11
C MET A 9 -46.44 -19.78 12.23
N THR A 10 -46.06 -20.99 12.62
CA THR A 10 -44.76 -21.62 12.36
C THR A 10 -44.73 -22.06 10.90
N ILE A 11 -43.72 -21.65 10.11
CA ILE A 11 -43.54 -22.12 8.74
C ILE A 11 -42.45 -23.19 8.72
N ASN A 12 -42.90 -24.40 8.41
CA ASN A 12 -42.17 -25.63 8.16
C ASN A 12 -41.54 -25.58 6.76
N ILE A 13 -40.25 -25.93 6.63
CA ILE A 13 -39.54 -26.00 5.34
C ILE A 13 -39.55 -27.45 4.89
N GLN A 14 -40.50 -27.81 4.03
CA GLN A 14 -40.40 -28.96 3.14
C GLN A 14 -41.05 -28.64 1.78
N GLU A 15 -40.20 -28.73 0.76
CA GLU A 15 -40.42 -29.35 -0.55
C GLU A 15 -41.14 -28.61 -1.72
N HIS A 16 -40.36 -28.58 -2.82
CA HIS A 16 -40.69 -28.59 -4.26
C HIS A 16 -41.18 -27.34 -5.01
N MET A 17 -40.27 -26.77 -5.81
CA MET A 17 -40.52 -26.44 -7.23
C MET A 17 -39.30 -26.86 -8.04
N ALA A 18 -39.46 -27.93 -8.81
CA ALA A 18 -38.49 -28.41 -9.78
C ALA A 18 -38.46 -27.48 -11.00
N ILE A 19 -37.26 -27.08 -11.44
CA ILE A 19 -37.05 -26.65 -12.83
C ILE A 19 -36.47 -27.84 -13.56
N ASN A 20 -37.25 -28.31 -14.52
CA ASN A 20 -37.02 -29.44 -15.38
C ASN A 20 -35.88 -29.11 -16.36
N VAL A 21 -34.74 -29.81 -16.26
CA VAL A 21 -33.69 -29.76 -17.27
C VAL A 21 -33.42 -31.18 -17.73
N CYS A 22 -33.89 -31.52 -18.92
CA CYS A 22 -33.73 -32.83 -19.52
C CYS A 22 -32.24 -33.20 -19.63
N PRO A 23 -31.79 -34.39 -19.20
CA PRO A 23 -30.46 -34.87 -19.52
C PRO A 23 -30.46 -35.37 -20.96
N GLY A 24 -30.12 -34.50 -21.90
CA GLY A 24 -29.72 -34.93 -23.24
C GLY A 24 -28.39 -35.70 -23.18
N PRO A 25 -28.07 -36.56 -24.16
CA PRO A 25 -26.85 -37.37 -24.13
C PRO A 25 -25.61 -36.46 -24.12
N ILE A 26 -24.73 -36.70 -23.14
CA ILE A 26 -23.44 -36.02 -22.98
C ILE A 26 -22.59 -36.35 -24.21
N ARG A 27 -22.30 -35.33 -25.04
CA ARG A 27 -21.36 -35.47 -26.16
C ARG A 27 -19.93 -35.33 -25.63
N PRO A 28 -18.93 -36.08 -26.16
CA PRO A 28 -17.55 -35.95 -25.72
C PRO A 28 -17.01 -34.53 -25.95
N ILE A 29 -16.29 -34.00 -24.96
CA ILE A 29 -15.58 -32.72 -25.04
C ILE A 29 -14.42 -32.89 -26.05
N ARG A 30 -14.40 -32.09 -27.11
CA ARG A 30 -13.31 -32.09 -28.10
C ARG A 30 -12.03 -31.55 -27.48
N GLN A 31 -10.90 -32.21 -27.72
CA GLN A 31 -9.59 -31.77 -27.26
C GLN A 31 -9.16 -30.46 -27.94
N ILE A 32 -8.34 -29.68 -27.24
CA ILE A 32 -7.87 -28.32 -27.57
C ILE A 32 -7.00 -28.29 -28.86
N SER A 33 -6.70 -29.44 -29.46
CA SER A 33 -5.89 -29.58 -30.67
C SER A 33 -6.57 -29.07 -31.97
N ASP A 34 -7.87 -28.79 -31.94
CA ASP A 34 -8.63 -28.38 -33.14
C ASP A 34 -8.53 -26.87 -33.46
N TYR A 35 -7.85 -26.07 -32.61
CA TYR A 35 -7.74 -24.61 -32.78
C TYR A 35 -6.40 -24.13 -33.36
N PHE A 36 -5.48 -25.03 -33.72
CA PHE A 36 -4.20 -24.67 -34.33
C PHE A 36 -4.18 -24.98 -35.83
N PRO A 37 -3.99 -23.97 -36.71
CA PRO A 37 -3.83 -24.21 -38.14
C PRO A 37 -2.51 -24.97 -38.40
N ARG A 38 -2.60 -26.21 -38.88
CA ARG A 38 -1.43 -26.94 -39.40
C ARG A 38 -0.99 -26.29 -40.71
N ARG A 39 0.15 -25.60 -40.70
CA ARG A 39 0.91 -25.31 -41.92
C ARG A 39 1.66 -26.58 -42.33
N GLY A 40 1.31 -27.15 -43.49
CA GLY A 40 2.20 -28.05 -44.23
C GLY A 40 3.40 -27.25 -44.77
N PRO A 41 4.52 -27.92 -45.06
CA PRO A 41 4.69 -28.38 -46.44
C PRO A 41 5.51 -29.67 -46.62
N GLY A 42 5.18 -30.40 -47.71
CA GLY A 42 6.10 -30.70 -48.81
C GLY A 42 7.15 -31.81 -48.66
N PRO A 43 7.41 -32.63 -49.70
CA PRO A 43 7.98 -33.96 -49.59
C PRO A 43 9.52 -34.03 -49.63
N GLU A 44 9.99 -35.19 -49.20
CA GLU A 44 11.35 -35.70 -49.17
C GLU A 44 12.04 -35.79 -50.55
N GLY A 45 13.38 -35.76 -50.52
CA GLY A 45 14.17 -36.67 -51.36
C GLY A 45 15.47 -36.11 -51.95
N GLY A 46 16.61 -36.52 -51.38
CA GLY A 46 17.79 -36.87 -52.20
C GLY A 46 19.15 -36.27 -51.83
N GLY A 47 20.00 -37.07 -51.17
CA GLY A 47 21.33 -37.38 -51.71
C GLY A 47 22.59 -36.66 -51.16
N ARG A 48 23.28 -37.36 -50.24
CA ARG A 48 24.74 -37.63 -50.18
C ARG A 48 25.77 -36.46 -50.12
N ASP A 49 26.31 -36.29 -48.90
CA ASP A 49 27.70 -36.57 -48.45
C ASP A 49 28.97 -35.85 -48.97
N PHE A 50 29.78 -35.45 -47.97
CA PHE A 50 31.23 -35.12 -47.87
C PHE A 50 31.84 -33.85 -48.51
N ARG A 51 32.36 -32.91 -47.67
CA ARG A 51 33.81 -32.75 -47.34
C ARG A 51 34.15 -31.46 -46.55
N GLU A 52 34.95 -31.66 -45.51
CA GLU A 52 36.08 -30.90 -44.92
C GLU A 52 36.16 -29.35 -44.87
N ALA A 53 36.55 -28.87 -43.67
CA ALA A 53 37.08 -27.55 -43.29
C ALA A 53 38.52 -27.32 -43.85
N PRO A 54 39.32 -26.24 -43.56
CA PRO A 54 39.17 -25.20 -42.53
C PRO A 54 39.64 -23.74 -42.85
N ALA A 55 39.49 -22.90 -41.82
CA ALA A 55 40.05 -21.59 -41.47
C ALA A 55 41.23 -20.96 -42.25
N ARG A 56 41.28 -19.60 -42.28
CA ARG A 56 42.45 -18.78 -41.88
C ARG A 56 42.19 -17.25 -41.82
N LEU A 57 42.44 -16.70 -40.62
CA LEU A 57 43.21 -15.49 -40.23
C LEU A 57 43.10 -14.15 -41.02
N ALA A 58 42.85 -13.08 -40.25
CA ALA A 58 43.00 -11.64 -40.55
C ALA A 58 44.50 -11.22 -40.74
N PRO A 59 44.89 -9.94 -41.05
CA PRO A 59 44.67 -8.75 -40.19
C PRO A 59 44.62 -7.35 -40.88
N LEU A 60 44.52 -6.33 -40.01
CA LEU A 60 44.45 -4.86 -40.13
C LEU A 60 45.45 -4.12 -41.04
N ALA A 61 45.08 -2.91 -41.49
CA ALA A 61 45.90 -1.67 -41.48
C ALA A 61 45.06 -0.43 -41.93
N LEU A 62 44.84 0.57 -41.06
CA LEU A 62 45.49 1.92 -41.02
C LEU A 62 45.03 2.94 -42.09
N ALA A 63 44.37 4.02 -41.61
CA ALA A 63 44.14 5.31 -42.28
C ALA A 63 45.40 6.22 -42.21
N PRO A 64 45.44 7.54 -42.57
CA PRO A 64 44.52 8.50 -43.25
C PRO A 64 45.34 9.35 -44.30
N PRO A 65 45.23 10.70 -44.52
CA PRO A 65 44.17 11.74 -44.39
C PRO A 65 44.02 12.66 -45.64
N ALA A 66 43.06 13.61 -45.65
CA ALA A 66 43.23 15.06 -45.95
C ALA A 66 41.98 15.76 -46.52
N ALA A 67 41.87 17.05 -46.18
CA ALA A 67 40.77 17.98 -46.41
C ALA A 67 40.91 18.83 -47.69
N LEU A 68 39.80 19.37 -48.23
CA LEU A 68 39.52 20.81 -48.47
C LEU A 68 38.33 21.04 -49.44
N LEU A 69 37.42 21.94 -49.02
CA LEU A 69 36.73 23.05 -49.73
C LEU A 69 36.25 22.91 -51.21
N GLY A 70 34.98 23.30 -51.46
CA GLY A 70 34.63 24.09 -52.66
C GLY A 70 33.29 23.83 -53.38
N ALA A 71 32.24 24.54 -52.95
CA ALA A 71 31.18 25.26 -53.71
C ALA A 71 30.36 24.66 -54.90
N THR A 72 29.07 25.06 -54.87
CA THR A 72 28.07 25.29 -55.96
C THR A 72 26.94 24.26 -56.21
N THR A 73 25.71 24.79 -56.15
CA THR A 73 24.33 24.29 -56.37
C THR A 73 23.97 24.16 -57.86
N PRO A 74 22.73 23.77 -58.30
CA PRO A 74 21.57 23.17 -57.61
C PRO A 74 21.12 21.84 -58.29
N GLU A 75 20.10 21.14 -57.77
CA GLU A 75 18.99 20.52 -58.53
C GLU A 75 18.04 19.77 -57.58
N GLU A 76 16.79 19.69 -57.99
CA GLU A 76 15.59 19.39 -57.23
C GLU A 76 15.56 18.00 -56.58
N GLY A 77 15.02 17.97 -55.37
CA GLY A 77 14.72 16.74 -54.63
C GLY A 77 14.17 17.13 -53.27
N ALA A 78 12.93 17.64 -53.24
CA ALA A 78 12.19 17.89 -52.02
C ALA A 78 11.85 16.56 -51.35
N GLU A 79 12.83 15.94 -50.70
CA GLU A 79 12.59 14.96 -49.65
C GLU A 79 12.36 15.77 -48.38
N VAL A 80 11.08 15.89 -48.03
CA VAL A 80 10.66 16.41 -46.73
C VAL A 80 11.14 15.39 -45.71
N ASP A 81 12.40 15.53 -45.27
CA ASP A 81 12.83 15.01 -43.98
C ASP A 81 11.94 15.70 -42.96
N SER A 82 10.85 15.02 -42.59
CA SER A 82 10.13 15.35 -41.38
C SER A 82 11.13 15.14 -40.26
N TYR A 83 11.73 16.24 -39.83
CA TYR A 83 12.24 16.40 -38.48
C TYR A 83 11.06 16.10 -37.57
N ASP A 84 10.89 14.82 -37.24
CA ASP A 84 9.99 14.33 -36.19
C ASP A 84 10.63 14.79 -34.87
N SER A 85 10.36 16.06 -34.59
CA SER A 85 10.86 16.82 -33.46
C SER A 85 10.25 16.24 -32.19
N ASP A 86 10.84 15.19 -31.60
CA ASP A 86 10.83 14.80 -30.18
C ASP A 86 9.55 15.06 -29.33
N ASP A 87 8.36 15.11 -29.95
CA ASP A 87 7.10 15.55 -29.31
C ASP A 87 6.49 14.44 -28.42
N THR A 88 7.23 13.33 -28.23
CA THR A 88 6.81 12.14 -27.50
C THR A 88 7.52 11.96 -26.15
N THR A 89 8.35 12.91 -25.71
CA THR A 89 9.10 12.78 -24.45
C THR A 89 8.37 13.39 -23.24
N ALA A 90 7.49 14.38 -23.43
CA ALA A 90 6.80 15.05 -22.33
C ALA A 90 5.56 14.27 -21.87
N LEU A 91 5.58 13.75 -20.65
CA LEU A 91 4.44 13.02 -20.05
C LEU A 91 3.39 13.95 -19.42
N GLY A 92 3.67 15.25 -19.39
CA GLY A 92 2.89 16.30 -18.72
C GLY A 92 3.50 16.77 -17.40
N MET A 93 2.88 17.78 -16.80
CA MET A 93 3.29 18.35 -15.52
C MET A 93 2.21 18.13 -14.46
N LEU A 94 2.63 17.88 -13.22
CA LEU A 94 1.74 17.73 -12.07
C LEU A 94 2.02 18.83 -11.04
N GLU A 95 0.95 19.47 -10.58
CA GLU A 95 0.95 20.51 -9.57
C GLU A 95 0.28 20.02 -8.28
N PHE A 96 0.98 20.13 -7.16
CA PHE A 96 0.54 19.62 -5.86
C PHE A 96 1.24 20.31 -4.69
N ASP A 97 0.62 20.30 -3.52
CA ASP A 97 1.22 20.76 -2.27
C ASP A 97 1.44 19.59 -1.30
N LEU A 98 2.54 19.63 -0.55
CA LEU A 98 2.77 18.75 0.59
C LEU A 98 2.92 19.56 1.87
N LEU A 99 2.30 19.11 2.95
CA LEU A 99 2.42 19.69 4.29
C LEU A 99 2.55 18.57 5.32
N TYR A 100 3.68 18.54 6.03
CA TYR A 100 3.86 17.70 7.20
C TYR A 100 3.44 18.47 8.45
N ASP A 101 2.38 18.02 9.12
CA ASP A 101 2.02 18.51 10.45
C ASP A 101 2.57 17.55 11.51
N GLN A 102 3.61 18.01 12.19
CA GLN A 102 4.30 17.25 13.23
C GLN A 102 3.43 17.09 14.49
N ALA A 103 2.55 18.04 14.78
CA ALA A 103 1.75 18.02 16.00
C ALA A 103 0.64 16.96 15.93
N SER A 104 0.02 16.80 14.76
CA SER A 104 -1.00 15.77 14.52
C SER A 104 -0.44 14.46 13.93
N CYS A 105 0.87 14.43 13.65
CA CYS A 105 1.54 13.35 12.93
C CYS A 105 0.84 13.02 11.60
N THR A 106 0.59 14.03 10.76
CA THR A 106 -0.08 13.86 9.46
C THR A 106 0.75 14.39 8.30
N LEU A 107 0.61 13.75 7.15
CA LEU A 107 1.10 14.27 5.87
C LEU A 107 -0.08 14.57 4.97
N HIS A 108 -0.34 15.85 4.77
CA HIS A 108 -1.35 16.34 3.83
C HIS A 108 -0.75 16.43 2.42
N CYS A 109 -1.41 15.78 1.47
CA CYS A 109 -1.05 15.81 0.06
C CYS A 109 -2.20 16.43 -0.75
N SER A 110 -2.09 17.71 -1.10
CA SER A 110 -3.09 18.42 -1.90
C SER A 110 -2.78 18.26 -3.37
N ILE A 111 -3.51 17.40 -4.08
CA ILE A 111 -3.35 17.16 -5.50
C ILE A 111 -4.21 18.16 -6.27
N LEU A 112 -3.56 19.14 -6.92
CA LEU A 112 -4.26 20.29 -7.49
C LEU A 112 -4.70 20.00 -8.92
N ARG A 113 -3.75 19.86 -9.84
CA ARG A 113 -4.03 19.68 -11.28
C ARG A 113 -2.84 19.09 -12.02
N ALA A 114 -3.08 18.59 -13.21
CA ALA A 114 -2.04 18.31 -14.19
C ALA A 114 -2.28 19.10 -15.48
N LYS A 115 -1.21 19.27 -16.27
CA LYS A 115 -1.26 19.96 -17.56
C LYS A 115 -0.49 19.19 -18.62
N GLY A 116 -1.03 19.15 -19.83
CA GLY A 116 -0.40 18.54 -20.99
C GLY A 116 -0.05 17.06 -20.76
N LEU A 117 -0.94 16.32 -20.10
CA LEU A 117 -0.75 14.87 -19.94
C LEU A 117 -0.66 14.20 -21.31
N LYS A 118 0.11 13.11 -21.36
CA LYS A 118 0.18 12.27 -22.55
C LYS A 118 -1.21 11.65 -22.85
N PRO A 119 -1.70 11.73 -24.10
CA PRO A 119 -2.87 10.97 -24.54
C PRO A 119 -2.64 9.47 -24.43
N MET A 120 -3.61 8.77 -23.88
CA MET A 120 -3.55 7.32 -23.65
C MET A 120 -4.74 6.59 -24.30
N ASP A 121 -5.86 7.27 -24.44
CA ASP A 121 -7.05 6.76 -25.11
C ASP A 121 -7.02 6.95 -26.63
N PHE A 122 -7.76 6.10 -27.36
CA PHE A 122 -7.96 6.22 -28.81
C PHE A 122 -8.61 7.53 -29.26
N ASN A 123 -9.33 8.21 -28.36
CA ASN A 123 -9.94 9.51 -28.63
C ASN A 123 -8.93 10.68 -28.55
N GLY A 124 -7.65 10.40 -28.28
CA GLY A 124 -6.60 11.40 -28.11
C GLY A 124 -6.66 12.12 -26.76
N LEU A 125 -7.37 11.57 -25.77
CA LEU A 125 -7.49 12.09 -24.41
C LEU A 125 -7.00 11.03 -23.40
N ALA A 126 -7.39 11.17 -22.14
CA ALA A 126 -7.18 10.21 -21.07
C ALA A 126 -8.27 10.40 -20.00
N ASP A 127 -8.46 9.41 -19.15
CA ASP A 127 -9.22 9.42 -17.90
C ASP A 127 -8.27 9.45 -16.67
N PRO A 128 -7.51 10.54 -16.43
CA PRO A 128 -6.43 10.54 -15.44
C PRO A 128 -6.90 10.54 -13.97
N TYR A 129 -6.16 9.81 -13.14
CA TYR A 129 -6.18 9.88 -11.68
C TYR A 129 -4.76 9.84 -11.11
N VAL A 130 -4.60 10.31 -9.87
CA VAL A 130 -3.33 10.29 -9.14
C VAL A 130 -3.36 9.25 -8.04
N LYS A 131 -2.27 8.50 -7.92
CA LYS A 131 -2.07 7.46 -6.90
C LYS A 131 -0.81 7.74 -6.09
N LEU A 132 -1.00 7.86 -4.78
CA LEU A 132 0.06 8.09 -3.81
C LEU A 132 0.52 6.77 -3.19
N HIS A 133 1.83 6.64 -3.00
CA HIS A 133 2.44 5.51 -2.31
C HIS A 133 3.55 6.01 -1.40
N LEU A 134 3.47 5.65 -0.12
CA LEU A 134 4.54 5.90 0.83
C LEU A 134 5.52 4.70 0.84
N LEU A 135 6.82 4.99 0.67
CA LEU A 135 7.92 4.01 0.60
C LEU A 135 8.97 4.28 1.69
N PRO A 136 9.66 3.27 2.27
CA PRO A 136 9.40 1.83 2.15
C PRO A 136 8.07 1.41 2.81
N GLY A 137 7.63 0.18 2.53
CA GLY A 137 6.36 -0.35 3.01
C GLY A 137 5.19 -0.13 2.05
N ALA A 138 5.37 -0.38 0.75
CA ALA A 138 4.32 -0.23 -0.26
C ALA A 138 3.22 -1.33 -0.16
N CYS A 139 2.59 -1.48 1.00
CA CYS A 139 1.41 -2.31 1.22
C CYS A 139 0.14 -1.56 0.77
N LYS A 140 -1.01 -2.24 0.76
CA LYS A 140 -2.29 -1.59 0.42
C LYS A 140 -2.64 -0.44 1.38
N ALA A 141 -2.17 -0.49 2.63
CA ALA A 141 -2.44 0.52 3.64
C ALA A 141 -1.85 1.89 3.31
N ASN A 142 -0.80 1.91 2.50
CA ASN A 142 -0.02 3.11 2.18
C ASN A 142 -0.42 3.71 0.82
N LYS A 143 -1.55 3.28 0.25
CA LYS A 143 -2.05 3.74 -1.04
C LYS A 143 -3.22 4.69 -0.86
N LEU A 144 -3.12 5.88 -1.42
CA LEU A 144 -4.24 6.81 -1.58
C LEU A 144 -4.45 7.06 -3.07
N LYS A 145 -5.68 7.34 -3.49
CA LYS A 145 -6.05 7.60 -4.89
C LYS A 145 -7.01 8.77 -4.95
N THR A 146 -6.84 9.66 -5.91
CA THR A 146 -7.84 10.71 -6.22
C THR A 146 -9.02 10.13 -6.99
N LYS A 147 -10.04 10.95 -7.21
CA LYS A 147 -11.04 10.64 -8.24
C LYS A 147 -10.40 10.70 -9.63
N THR A 148 -11.06 10.00 -10.55
CA THR A 148 -10.73 9.98 -11.96
C THR A 148 -11.44 11.14 -12.65
N GLN A 149 -10.68 11.95 -13.39
CA GLN A 149 -11.23 12.99 -14.26
C GLN A 149 -11.32 12.42 -15.68
N ARG A 150 -12.47 12.55 -16.34
CA ARG A 150 -12.69 11.87 -17.63
C ARG A 150 -12.34 12.74 -18.83
N ASN A 151 -11.82 12.11 -19.88
CA ASN A 151 -11.59 12.69 -21.21
C ASN A 151 -10.86 14.04 -21.13
N THR A 152 -9.72 14.10 -20.45
CA THR A 152 -8.95 15.33 -20.30
C THR A 152 -7.46 15.08 -20.14
N LEU A 153 -6.66 15.93 -20.79
CA LEU A 153 -5.20 16.00 -20.61
C LEU A 153 -4.78 17.10 -19.62
N ASN A 154 -5.75 17.86 -19.10
CA ASN A 154 -5.54 18.95 -18.16
C ASN A 154 -6.47 18.82 -16.95
N PRO A 155 -6.42 17.69 -16.22
CA PRO A 155 -7.32 17.44 -15.10
C PRO A 155 -7.08 18.42 -13.96
N VAL A 156 -8.17 18.80 -13.28
CA VAL A 156 -8.15 19.54 -12.02
C VAL A 156 -8.84 18.68 -10.98
N TRP A 157 -8.09 18.23 -9.98
CA TRP A 157 -8.61 17.41 -8.88
C TRP A 157 -8.99 18.28 -7.68
N ASN A 158 -8.07 19.15 -7.24
CA ASN A 158 -8.19 19.88 -5.98
C ASN A 158 -8.61 18.96 -4.82
N GLU A 159 -7.94 17.82 -4.70
CA GLU A 159 -8.23 16.79 -3.71
C GLU A 159 -7.13 16.67 -2.65
N ASP A 160 -7.53 16.67 -1.38
CA ASP A 160 -6.63 16.47 -0.25
C ASP A 160 -6.62 14.99 0.16
N LEU A 161 -5.45 14.35 0.05
CA LEU A 161 -5.18 13.00 0.49
C LEU A 161 -4.27 13.05 1.71
N THR A 162 -4.70 12.49 2.85
CA THR A 162 -3.97 12.61 4.12
C THR A 162 -3.50 11.25 4.63
N TYR A 163 -2.20 11.14 4.93
CA TYR A 163 -1.66 10.03 5.71
C TYR A 163 -1.66 10.40 7.19
N SER A 164 -2.13 9.49 8.05
CA SER A 164 -2.13 9.65 9.51
C SER A 164 -1.03 8.82 10.14
N GLY A 165 -0.51 9.28 11.28
CA GLY A 165 0.52 8.58 12.02
C GLY A 165 1.91 8.69 11.41
N ILE A 166 2.19 9.73 10.63
CA ILE A 166 3.51 10.03 10.04
C ILE A 166 4.42 10.68 11.09
N THR A 167 5.54 10.05 11.41
CA THR A 167 6.50 10.49 12.44
C THR A 167 7.70 11.22 11.83
N ASP A 168 8.51 11.87 12.66
CA ASP A 168 9.76 12.51 12.22
C ASP A 168 10.75 11.49 11.60
N ASP A 169 10.73 10.24 12.09
CA ASP A 169 11.50 9.14 11.53
C ASP A 169 11.06 8.83 10.09
N ASP A 170 9.74 8.78 9.86
CA ASP A 170 9.21 8.61 8.50
C ASP A 170 9.60 9.77 7.59
N ILE A 171 9.53 11.01 8.07
CA ILE A 171 9.92 12.18 7.28
C ILE A 171 11.39 12.07 6.88
N THR A 172 12.23 11.52 7.74
CA THR A 172 13.67 11.36 7.47
C THR A 172 13.95 10.28 6.43
N HIS A 173 13.23 9.16 6.50
CA HIS A 173 13.57 7.94 5.75
C HIS A 173 12.63 7.63 4.58
N LYS A 174 11.41 8.15 4.56
CA LYS A 174 10.39 7.79 3.56
C LYS A 174 10.41 8.69 2.32
N VAL A 175 9.90 8.10 1.24
CA VAL A 175 9.70 8.74 -0.06
C VAL A 175 8.24 8.61 -0.45
N LEU A 176 7.61 9.73 -0.82
CA LEU A 176 6.28 9.73 -1.42
C LEU A 176 6.42 9.57 -2.93
N ARG A 177 5.91 8.46 -3.47
CA ARG A 177 5.76 8.24 -4.90
C ARG A 177 4.37 8.66 -5.34
N ILE A 178 4.31 9.57 -6.29
CA ILE A 178 3.09 10.13 -6.86
C ILE A 178 3.03 9.67 -8.31
N SER A 179 2.06 8.82 -8.64
CA SER A 179 1.90 8.26 -9.99
C SER A 179 0.61 8.78 -10.62
N VAL A 180 0.69 9.29 -11.85
CA VAL A 180 -0.46 9.62 -12.67
C VAL A 180 -0.74 8.43 -13.58
N CYS A 181 -1.98 7.96 -13.57
CA CYS A 181 -2.42 6.81 -14.34
C CYS A 181 -3.72 7.13 -15.04
N ASP A 182 -3.97 6.41 -16.12
CA ASP A 182 -5.22 6.42 -16.86
C ASP A 182 -6.15 5.31 -16.35
N GLU A 183 -7.45 5.59 -16.23
CA GLU A 183 -8.46 4.60 -15.82
C GLU A 183 -9.27 4.11 -17.00
N ASP A 184 -8.86 2.97 -17.54
CA ASP A 184 -9.60 2.30 -18.58
C ASP A 184 -10.72 1.43 -18.03
N LYS A 185 -11.90 1.52 -18.64
CA LYS A 185 -13.04 0.65 -18.30
C LYS A 185 -12.91 -0.76 -18.85
N LEU A 186 -12.07 -0.97 -19.86
CA LEU A 186 -12.00 -2.22 -20.66
C LEU A 186 -10.57 -2.73 -20.92
N SER A 187 -9.53 -1.95 -20.62
CA SER A 187 -8.10 -2.32 -20.72
C SER A 187 -7.40 -2.24 -19.35
N HIS A 188 -6.12 -2.61 -19.31
CA HIS A 188 -5.25 -2.40 -18.15
C HIS A 188 -5.02 -0.89 -17.98
N ASN A 189 -5.36 -0.34 -16.81
CA ASN A 189 -5.04 1.05 -16.42
C ASN A 189 -3.61 1.44 -16.82
N GLU A 190 -3.48 2.38 -17.76
CA GLU A 190 -2.18 2.70 -18.32
C GLU A 190 -1.41 3.72 -17.47
N PHE A 191 -0.13 3.49 -17.27
CA PHE A 191 0.73 4.38 -16.51
C PHE A 191 1.14 5.57 -17.38
N ILE A 192 0.85 6.80 -16.95
CA ILE A 192 1.25 8.01 -17.66
C ILE A 192 2.65 8.43 -17.21
N GLY A 193 2.85 8.62 -15.91
CA GLY A 193 4.12 9.08 -15.37
C GLY A 193 4.17 9.11 -13.83
N GLU A 194 5.37 9.25 -13.26
CA GLU A 194 5.56 9.35 -11.81
C GLU A 194 6.53 10.44 -11.39
N ILE A 195 6.40 10.86 -10.13
CA ILE A 195 7.35 11.72 -9.41
C ILE A 195 7.63 11.08 -8.05
N ARG A 196 8.86 11.21 -7.57
CA ARG A 196 9.27 10.76 -6.24
C ARG A 196 9.78 11.93 -5.40
N VAL A 197 9.16 12.14 -4.24
CA VAL A 197 9.53 13.20 -3.31
C VAL A 197 10.05 12.59 -2.02
N PRO A 198 11.38 12.63 -1.76
CA PRO A 198 11.91 12.31 -0.44
C PRO A 198 11.32 13.25 0.61
N LEU A 199 10.71 12.68 1.65
CA LEU A 199 9.98 13.48 2.65
C LEU A 199 10.90 14.39 3.47
N ARG A 200 12.19 14.05 3.57
CA ARG A 200 13.23 14.90 4.20
C ARG A 200 13.38 16.29 3.57
N ARG A 201 12.77 16.52 2.40
CA ARG A 201 12.70 17.83 1.72
C ARG A 201 11.60 18.73 2.26
N LEU A 202 10.71 18.20 3.11
CA LEU A 202 9.64 18.92 3.78
C LEU A 202 10.15 19.46 5.12
N LYS A 203 9.66 20.64 5.48
CA LYS A 203 9.88 21.21 6.81
C LYS A 203 8.56 21.10 7.60
N PRO A 204 8.60 20.76 8.90
CA PRO A 204 7.41 20.71 9.73
C PRO A 204 6.58 21.99 9.65
N SER A 205 5.26 21.85 9.56
CA SER A 205 4.26 22.93 9.48
C SER A 205 4.44 23.92 8.33
N GLN A 206 5.32 23.63 7.37
CA GLN A 206 5.53 24.47 6.19
C GLN A 206 4.99 23.77 4.94
N LYS A 207 3.95 24.37 4.36
CA LYS A 207 3.41 23.91 3.08
C LYS A 207 4.43 24.14 1.97
N LYS A 208 4.72 23.11 1.20
CA LYS A 208 5.63 23.15 0.07
C LYS A 208 4.88 22.87 -1.23
N HIS A 209 4.93 23.84 -2.13
CA HIS A 209 4.33 23.77 -3.45
C HIS A 209 5.29 23.11 -4.46
N PHE A 210 4.74 22.25 -5.31
CA PHE A 210 5.46 21.56 -6.37
C PHE A 210 4.71 21.70 -7.69
N ASN A 211 5.47 21.95 -8.76
CA ASN A 211 5.00 21.90 -10.13
C ASN A 211 6.12 21.25 -10.94
N ILE A 212 6.00 19.95 -11.21
CA ILE A 212 7.10 19.09 -11.69
C ILE A 212 6.65 18.30 -12.92
N CYS A 213 7.55 18.15 -13.90
CA CYS A 213 7.36 17.27 -15.05
C CYS A 213 7.34 15.79 -14.64
N LEU A 214 6.38 15.03 -15.18
CA LEU A 214 6.27 13.60 -14.93
C LEU A 214 7.40 12.84 -15.61
N GLU A 215 7.95 11.85 -14.91
CA GLU A 215 9.02 10.99 -15.40
C GLU A 215 8.48 9.61 -15.80
N ARG A 216 9.12 8.98 -16.80
CA ARG A 216 8.82 7.60 -17.18
C ARG A 216 9.25 6.66 -16.05
N GLN A 217 8.50 5.59 -15.84
CA GLN A 217 8.92 4.54 -14.92
C GLN A 217 10.23 3.93 -15.44
N VAL A 218 11.31 4.00 -14.64
CA VAL A 218 12.59 3.38 -15.00
C VAL A 218 12.36 1.87 -15.21
N PRO A 219 12.62 1.30 -16.41
CA PRO A 219 12.52 -0.13 -16.62
C PRO A 219 13.60 -0.83 -15.82
N LEU A 220 13.21 -1.60 -14.81
CA LEU A 220 14.12 -2.47 -14.08
C LEU A 220 14.15 -3.84 -14.77
N ALA A 221 15.35 -4.40 -14.96
CA ALA A 221 15.51 -5.76 -15.47
C ALA A 221 14.74 -6.72 -14.56
N SER A 222 13.70 -7.37 -15.08
CA SER A 222 12.84 -8.25 -14.28
C SER A 222 13.59 -9.52 -13.90
N PRO A 223 13.71 -9.88 -12.62
CA PRO A 223 13.80 -11.28 -12.24
C PRO A 223 12.44 -11.90 -12.55
N SER A 224 12.44 -12.98 -13.33
CA SER A 224 11.27 -13.64 -13.94
C SER A 224 10.25 -14.22 -12.95
N SER A 225 10.31 -13.90 -11.66
CA SER A 225 9.50 -14.49 -10.58
C SER A 225 8.75 -13.48 -9.70
N MET A 226 8.80 -12.17 -9.98
CA MET A 226 8.20 -11.15 -9.12
C MET A 226 6.78 -10.74 -9.55
N SER A 227 5.87 -10.65 -8.58
CA SER A 227 4.49 -10.17 -8.80
C SER A 227 4.46 -8.70 -9.27
N ALA A 228 3.39 -8.29 -9.96
CA ALA A 228 3.24 -6.92 -10.49
C ALA A 228 3.38 -5.81 -9.43
N ALA A 229 3.10 -6.11 -8.15
CA ALA A 229 3.28 -5.19 -7.04
C ALA A 229 4.76 -4.93 -6.70
N LEU A 230 5.65 -5.91 -6.92
CA LEU A 230 7.08 -5.85 -6.57
C LEU A 230 7.93 -5.21 -7.66
N ARG A 231 7.48 -5.24 -8.93
CA ARG A 231 8.21 -4.64 -10.08
C ARG A 231 8.58 -3.16 -9.89
N GLY A 232 7.72 -2.37 -9.24
CA GLY A 232 7.97 -0.95 -8.97
C GLY A 232 8.76 -0.64 -7.69
N ILE A 233 9.13 -1.66 -6.89
CA ILE A 233 9.77 -1.53 -5.57
C ILE A 233 11.20 -2.08 -5.60
N SER A 234 11.65 -2.71 -6.70
CA SER A 234 12.92 -3.46 -6.78
C SER A 234 14.18 -2.70 -6.32
N CYS A 235 14.27 -1.38 -6.49
CA CYS A 235 15.40 -0.61 -5.95
C CYS A 235 15.42 -0.56 -4.41
N TYR A 236 14.25 -0.46 -3.78
CA TYR A 236 14.11 -0.45 -2.32
C TYR A 236 14.06 -1.86 -1.73
N LEU A 237 13.66 -2.89 -2.49
CA LEU A 237 13.80 -4.28 -2.04
C LEU A 237 15.27 -4.64 -1.83
N LYS A 238 16.18 -4.10 -2.66
CA LYS A 238 17.61 -4.32 -2.49
C LYS A 238 18.18 -3.62 -1.25
N GLU A 239 17.64 -2.44 -0.90
CA GLU A 239 17.94 -1.75 0.35
C GLU A 239 17.27 -2.42 1.57
N LEU A 240 16.08 -3.00 1.40
CA LEU A 240 15.39 -3.80 2.42
C LEU A 240 16.10 -5.13 2.66
N GLU A 241 16.55 -5.85 1.63
CA GLU A 241 17.37 -7.08 1.77
C GLU A 241 18.71 -6.82 2.49
N GLN A 242 19.21 -5.58 2.45
CA GLN A 242 20.38 -5.14 3.21
C GLN A 242 20.03 -4.69 4.64
N ALA A 243 18.82 -4.17 4.88
CA ALA A 243 18.34 -3.79 6.21
C ALA A 243 17.77 -4.99 7.02
N ASP A 244 17.26 -6.01 6.34
CA ASP A 244 16.69 -7.24 6.89
C ASP A 244 17.77 -8.26 7.33
N GLN A 245 19.05 -7.94 7.08
CA GLN A 245 20.22 -8.67 7.60
C GLN A 245 20.81 -8.05 8.88
N GLY A 246 20.07 -7.14 9.53
CA GLY A 246 20.35 -6.70 10.90
C GLY A 246 19.68 -7.63 11.92
N PRO A 247 20.39 -8.19 12.90
CA PRO A 247 19.78 -9.09 13.88
C PRO A 247 18.84 -8.30 14.82
N GLY A 248 17.53 -8.57 14.76
CA GLY A 248 16.61 -8.37 15.89
C GLY A 248 15.75 -7.09 15.96
N LEU A 249 15.48 -6.39 14.86
CA LEU A 249 14.45 -5.33 14.83
C LEU A 249 13.08 -5.95 14.51
N LEU A 250 12.18 -5.98 15.50
CA LEU A 250 10.80 -6.46 15.34
C LEU A 250 10.13 -5.78 14.12
N GLU A 251 9.47 -6.58 13.28
CA GLU A 251 8.79 -6.10 12.07
C GLU A 251 7.69 -5.08 12.45
N GLU A 252 7.76 -3.84 11.94
CA GLU A 252 6.71 -2.84 12.13
C GLU A 252 5.45 -3.26 11.37
N ARG A 253 4.37 -3.52 12.10
CA ARG A 253 3.09 -4.01 11.54
C ARG A 253 1.98 -2.97 11.56
N GLY A 254 2.36 -1.70 11.59
CA GLY A 254 1.50 -0.53 11.63
C GLY A 254 1.56 0.20 12.96
N ARG A 255 0.61 1.12 13.16
CA ARG A 255 0.59 2.02 14.31
C ARG A 255 -0.81 2.17 14.87
N ILE A 256 -0.89 2.50 16.16
CA ILE A 256 -2.14 2.76 16.87
C ILE A 256 -2.06 4.11 17.58
N LEU A 257 -3.12 4.91 17.46
CA LEU A 257 -3.33 6.14 18.21
C LEU A 257 -4.16 5.82 19.45
N LEU A 258 -3.55 6.02 20.62
CA LEU A 258 -4.18 5.82 21.91
C LEU A 258 -4.42 7.16 22.58
N SER A 259 -5.54 7.29 23.28
CA SER A 259 -5.83 8.38 24.21
C SER A 259 -5.80 7.84 25.64
N LEU A 260 -4.93 8.36 26.50
CA LEU A 260 -4.90 7.99 27.92
C LEU A 260 -5.29 9.18 28.78
N SER A 261 -6.17 8.93 29.76
CA SER A 261 -6.53 9.90 30.77
C SER A 261 -6.84 9.20 32.09
N TYR A 262 -6.25 9.65 33.19
CA TYR A 262 -6.70 9.23 34.51
C TYR A 262 -7.77 10.18 35.03
N SER A 263 -9.00 9.71 35.22
CA SER A 263 -10.06 10.54 35.80
C SER A 263 -9.97 10.53 37.32
N SER A 264 -9.61 11.67 37.93
CA SER A 264 -9.56 11.82 39.39
C SER A 264 -10.94 11.64 40.00
N ARG A 265 -11.97 12.18 39.32
CA ARG A 265 -13.36 12.14 39.77
C ARG A 265 -13.92 10.71 39.81
N ARG A 266 -13.62 9.90 38.79
CA ARG A 266 -14.11 8.52 38.68
C ARG A 266 -13.15 7.50 39.30
N ARG A 267 -11.95 7.93 39.73
CA ARG A 267 -10.86 7.09 40.22
C ARG A 267 -10.58 5.92 39.27
N GLY A 268 -10.19 6.25 38.04
CA GLY A 268 -9.91 5.21 37.05
C GLY A 268 -9.26 5.72 35.78
N LEU A 269 -8.61 4.79 35.07
CA LEU A 269 -7.96 5.02 33.80
C LEU A 269 -9.00 4.90 32.67
N LEU A 270 -9.10 5.95 31.86
CA LEU A 270 -9.77 5.94 30.56
C LEU A 270 -8.75 5.66 29.47
N VAL A 271 -9.00 4.62 28.68
CA VAL A 271 -8.19 4.19 27.54
C VAL A 271 -9.04 4.33 26.28
N GLY A 272 -8.78 5.38 25.51
CA GLY A 272 -9.38 5.60 24.20
C GLY A 272 -8.59 4.91 23.11
N ILE A 273 -9.25 4.02 22.37
CA ILE A 273 -8.75 3.43 21.13
C ILE A 273 -9.28 4.30 19.99
N VAL A 274 -8.44 5.21 19.49
CA VAL A 274 -8.86 6.20 18.49
C VAL A 274 -8.87 5.56 17.11
N ARG A 275 -7.69 5.22 16.58
CA ARG A 275 -7.54 4.63 15.23
C ARG A 275 -6.23 3.88 15.09
N CYS A 276 -6.12 3.06 14.05
CA CYS A 276 -4.84 2.54 13.58
C CYS A 276 -4.51 3.10 12.20
N ALA A 277 -3.22 3.11 11.88
CA ALA A 277 -2.72 3.47 10.56
C ALA A 277 -1.71 2.44 10.09
N HIS A 278 -1.67 2.22 8.78
CA HIS A 278 -0.63 1.44 8.12
C HIS A 278 -0.52 -0.02 8.60
N LEU A 279 -1.64 -0.65 8.97
CA LEU A 279 -1.62 -2.02 9.47
C LEU A 279 -1.10 -3.02 8.41
N ALA A 280 -0.43 -4.06 8.88
CA ALA A 280 -0.11 -5.23 8.06
C ALA A 280 -1.39 -5.93 7.59
N ALA A 281 -1.36 -6.47 6.38
CA ALA A 281 -2.46 -7.25 5.82
C ALA A 281 -2.22 -8.73 6.14
N MET A 282 -3.12 -9.35 6.92
CA MET A 282 -3.03 -10.78 7.25
C MET A 282 -3.91 -11.65 6.36
N ASP A 283 -4.92 -11.07 5.70
CA ASP A 283 -5.77 -11.80 4.76
C ASP A 283 -5.13 -11.95 3.38
N VAL A 284 -5.49 -13.06 2.70
CA VAL A 284 -5.19 -13.29 1.28
C VAL A 284 -5.76 -12.21 0.35
N ASN A 285 -6.79 -11.48 0.79
CA ASN A 285 -7.40 -10.39 0.05
C ASN A 285 -6.52 -9.11 0.09
N GLY A 286 -5.43 -9.10 0.86
CA GLY A 286 -4.49 -7.99 1.05
C GLY A 286 -4.99 -6.88 1.98
N TYR A 287 -5.96 -7.17 2.85
CA TYR A 287 -6.48 -6.33 3.93
C TYR A 287 -6.45 -7.11 5.25
N SER A 288 -7.10 -6.56 6.28
CA SER A 288 -7.43 -7.22 7.53
C SER A 288 -8.81 -6.76 8.00
N ASP A 289 -9.39 -7.52 8.92
CA ASP A 289 -10.58 -7.20 9.72
C ASP A 289 -10.15 -6.83 11.17
N PRO A 290 -9.45 -5.70 11.38
CA PRO A 290 -8.81 -5.40 12.66
C PRO A 290 -9.79 -5.18 13.82
N TYR A 291 -9.38 -5.64 15.00
CA TYR A 291 -9.96 -5.29 16.29
C TYR A 291 -8.89 -5.22 17.38
N VAL A 292 -9.14 -4.43 18.43
CA VAL A 292 -8.18 -4.19 19.51
C VAL A 292 -8.65 -4.83 20.80
N LYS A 293 -7.72 -5.41 21.56
CA LYS A 293 -7.93 -5.87 22.93
C LYS A 293 -6.99 -5.13 23.88
N THR A 294 -7.51 -4.74 25.04
CA THR A 294 -6.72 -4.10 26.10
C THR A 294 -6.76 -4.92 27.37
N TYR A 295 -5.65 -4.94 28.10
CA TYR A 295 -5.47 -5.66 29.36
C TYR A 295 -4.64 -4.83 30.34
N LEU A 296 -4.97 -4.85 31.63
CA LEU A 296 -4.12 -4.27 32.68
C LEU A 296 -3.42 -5.38 33.46
N ARG A 297 -2.10 -5.46 33.32
CA ARG A 297 -1.25 -6.43 34.00
C ARG A 297 -0.60 -5.85 35.28
N PRO A 298 -0.43 -6.66 36.34
CA PRO A 298 -0.96 -8.01 36.52
C PRO A 298 -2.49 -8.01 36.65
N ASP A 299 -3.14 -8.90 35.91
CA ASP A 299 -4.60 -9.07 35.88
C ASP A 299 -4.99 -10.20 36.83
N VAL A 300 -5.04 -9.89 38.13
CA VAL A 300 -5.29 -10.87 39.20
C VAL A 300 -6.67 -11.51 39.05
N ASP A 301 -7.66 -10.71 38.67
CA ASP A 301 -9.07 -11.12 38.61
C ASP A 301 -9.54 -11.58 37.21
N LYS A 302 -8.66 -11.53 36.19
CA LYS A 302 -8.97 -11.83 34.78
C LYS A 302 -10.15 -11.01 34.22
N LYS A 303 -10.39 -9.82 34.78
CA LYS A 303 -11.52 -8.94 34.42
C LYS A 303 -11.08 -7.69 33.66
N SER A 304 -9.77 -7.53 33.40
CA SER A 304 -9.25 -6.32 32.75
C SER A 304 -9.37 -6.32 31.21
N LYS A 305 -9.95 -7.38 30.64
CA LYS A 305 -10.05 -7.52 29.18
C LYS A 305 -11.18 -6.65 28.64
N HIS A 306 -10.84 -5.68 27.80
CA HIS A 306 -11.79 -5.05 26.90
C HIS A 306 -11.47 -5.38 25.44
N LYS A 307 -12.46 -5.24 24.56
CA LYS A 307 -12.34 -5.51 23.13
C LYS A 307 -13.20 -4.51 22.35
N THR A 308 -12.65 -3.97 21.27
CA THR A 308 -13.39 -3.10 20.34
C THR A 308 -14.31 -3.88 19.40
N CYS A 309 -15.16 -3.17 18.65
CA CYS A 309 -15.80 -3.76 17.48
C CYS A 309 -14.76 -4.13 16.38
N VAL A 310 -15.14 -5.05 15.51
CA VAL A 310 -14.33 -5.48 14.36
C VAL A 310 -14.59 -4.54 13.19
N LYS A 311 -13.54 -3.97 12.61
CA LYS A 311 -13.64 -3.13 11.40
C LYS A 311 -13.23 -3.98 10.21
N LYS A 312 -14.12 -4.18 9.24
CA LYS A 312 -13.87 -5.10 8.13
C LYS A 312 -13.04 -4.48 7.01
N LYS A 313 -12.16 -5.27 6.41
CA LYS A 313 -11.43 -5.02 5.16
C LYS A 313 -10.77 -3.64 5.14
N THR A 314 -10.01 -3.33 6.18
CA THR A 314 -9.32 -2.05 6.32
C THR A 314 -7.97 -2.20 7.00
N LEU A 315 -7.02 -1.36 6.59
CA LEU A 315 -5.68 -1.26 7.19
C LEU A 315 -5.45 0.09 7.90
N ASN A 316 -6.48 0.95 7.89
CA ASN A 316 -6.51 2.23 8.59
C ASN A 316 -7.85 2.37 9.34
N PRO A 317 -8.18 1.44 10.28
CA PRO A 317 -9.45 1.46 10.99
C PRO A 317 -9.57 2.64 11.96
N GLU A 318 -10.76 3.22 12.05
CA GLU A 318 -11.16 4.15 13.11
C GLU A 318 -12.12 3.46 14.08
N PHE A 319 -11.74 3.42 15.35
CA PHE A 319 -12.53 2.79 16.41
C PHE A 319 -13.31 3.85 17.19
N ASN A 320 -12.63 4.86 17.72
CA ASN A 320 -13.18 5.90 18.60
C ASN A 320 -13.97 5.28 19.77
N GLU A 321 -13.38 4.28 20.43
CA GLU A 321 -13.98 3.53 21.54
C GLU A 321 -13.17 3.74 22.83
N ASP A 322 -13.85 4.04 23.94
CA ASP A 322 -13.23 4.25 25.24
C ASP A 322 -13.50 3.08 26.20
N PHE A 323 -12.46 2.64 26.90
CA PHE A 323 -12.55 1.65 27.97
C PHE A 323 -12.16 2.26 29.31
N PHE A 324 -12.94 1.96 30.35
CA PHE A 324 -12.73 2.51 31.69
C PHE A 324 -12.31 1.42 32.66
N TYR A 325 -11.20 1.67 33.36
CA TYR A 325 -10.65 0.82 34.38
C TYR A 325 -10.72 1.51 35.73
N GLU A 326 -11.62 1.04 36.59
CA GLU A 326 -11.78 1.57 37.95
C GLU A 326 -10.60 1.14 38.84
N MET A 327 -9.77 2.10 39.24
CA MET A 327 -8.62 1.88 40.12
C MET A 327 -7.97 3.16 40.64
N GLU A 328 -7.32 3.04 41.79
CA GLU A 328 -6.49 4.12 42.35
C GLU A 328 -5.26 4.43 41.53
N LEU A 329 -4.87 5.71 41.52
CA LEU A 329 -3.67 6.18 40.84
C LEU A 329 -2.40 5.47 41.34
N SER A 330 -2.30 5.23 42.66
CA SER A 330 -1.19 4.50 43.27
C SER A 330 -1.09 3.05 42.80
N ALA A 331 -2.23 2.38 42.65
CA ALA A 331 -2.29 1.03 42.10
C ALA A 331 -1.94 1.02 40.61
N LEU A 332 -2.51 1.96 39.84
CA LEU A 332 -2.28 2.13 38.42
C LEU A 332 -0.79 2.35 38.10
N ALA A 333 -0.07 3.11 38.92
CA ALA A 333 1.36 3.39 38.72
C ALA A 333 2.23 2.13 38.65
N THR A 334 1.78 1.01 39.22
CA THR A 334 2.48 -0.29 39.19
C THR A 334 2.02 -1.22 38.06
N LYS A 335 0.94 -0.87 37.35
CA LYS A 335 0.35 -1.69 36.29
C LYS A 335 1.02 -1.43 34.94
N THR A 336 0.81 -2.38 34.03
CA THR A 336 1.17 -2.27 32.61
C THR A 336 -0.08 -2.49 31.78
N LEU A 337 -0.43 -1.51 30.95
CA LEU A 337 -1.48 -1.60 29.94
C LEU A 337 -0.92 -2.30 28.69
N GLU A 338 -1.42 -3.48 28.38
CA GLU A 338 -1.14 -4.18 27.13
C GLU A 338 -2.27 -3.89 26.14
N VAL A 339 -1.91 -3.40 24.95
CA VAL A 339 -2.83 -3.16 23.85
C VAL A 339 -2.40 -4.02 22.68
N THR A 340 -3.32 -4.86 22.17
CA THR A 340 -3.04 -5.80 21.09
C THR A 340 -4.05 -5.67 19.97
N VAL A 341 -3.57 -5.65 18.73
CA VAL A 341 -4.36 -5.57 17.51
C VAL A 341 -4.35 -6.94 16.84
N TRP A 342 -5.53 -7.38 16.42
CA TRP A 342 -5.78 -8.71 15.88
C TRP A 342 -6.59 -8.60 14.60
N ASP A 343 -6.36 -9.52 13.67
CA ASP A 343 -7.24 -9.77 12.54
C ASP A 343 -8.37 -10.72 12.96
N TYR A 344 -9.60 -10.43 12.57
CA TYR A 344 -10.73 -11.32 12.85
C TYR A 344 -10.99 -12.23 11.67
N ASP A 345 -10.96 -13.53 11.93
CA ASP A 345 -11.15 -14.53 10.89
C ASP A 345 -12.38 -15.39 11.13
N ILE A 346 -13.16 -15.59 10.07
CA ILE A 346 -14.33 -16.47 10.11
C ILE A 346 -13.85 -17.91 9.95
N GLY A 347 -14.00 -18.71 11.01
CA GLY A 347 -13.77 -20.16 10.98
C GLY A 347 -12.32 -20.61 11.16
N LYS A 348 -11.37 -19.70 11.43
CA LYS A 348 -10.01 -20.01 11.89
C LYS A 348 -9.65 -19.21 13.14
N SER A 349 -8.48 -19.47 13.72
CA SER A 349 -7.92 -18.65 14.78
C SER A 349 -7.60 -17.25 14.26
N ASN A 350 -7.91 -16.23 15.05
CA ASN A 350 -7.60 -14.84 14.75
C ASN A 350 -6.10 -14.59 14.68
N ASP A 351 -5.64 -13.93 13.63
CA ASP A 351 -4.22 -13.63 13.43
C ASP A 351 -3.75 -12.42 14.27
N PHE A 352 -2.57 -12.53 14.88
CA PHE A 352 -1.98 -11.43 15.64
C PHE A 352 -1.32 -10.44 14.69
N ILE A 353 -1.76 -9.18 14.72
CA ILE A 353 -1.16 -8.11 13.90
C ILE A 353 0.00 -7.49 14.66
N GLY A 354 -0.23 -7.06 15.90
CA GLY A 354 0.84 -6.49 16.71
C GLY A 354 0.35 -5.94 18.04
N GLY A 355 1.27 -5.50 18.89
CA GLY A 355 0.91 -4.94 20.18
C GLY A 355 1.90 -3.93 20.74
N VAL A 356 1.46 -3.24 21.79
CA VAL A 356 2.26 -2.28 22.55
C VAL A 356 1.95 -2.44 24.04
N SER A 357 2.98 -2.29 24.87
CA SER A 357 2.86 -2.31 26.34
C SER A 357 3.26 -0.96 26.92
N LEU A 358 2.35 -0.34 27.68
CA LEU A 358 2.55 0.95 28.35
C LEU A 358 2.59 0.73 29.86
N GLY A 359 3.69 1.12 30.50
CA GLY A 359 3.86 0.88 31.93
C GLY A 359 5.25 1.31 32.42
N PRO A 360 5.58 1.07 33.70
CA PRO A 360 6.89 1.40 34.27
C PRO A 360 8.07 0.75 33.55
N GLY A 361 7.87 -0.45 33.01
CA GLY A 361 8.87 -1.22 32.26
C GLY A 361 8.97 -0.85 30.77
N ALA A 362 8.06 -0.01 30.26
CA ALA A 362 8.07 0.38 28.85
C ALA A 362 9.27 1.26 28.49
N ARG A 363 9.52 1.44 27.18
CA ARG A 363 10.59 2.28 26.62
C ARG A 363 10.01 3.33 25.68
N GLY A 364 10.79 4.37 25.39
CA GLY A 364 10.44 5.41 24.42
C GLY A 364 9.10 6.10 24.70
N GLU A 365 8.32 6.30 23.63
CA GLU A 365 7.03 7.00 23.70
C GLU A 365 5.97 6.28 24.54
N ALA A 366 5.98 4.94 24.60
CA ALA A 366 5.06 4.18 25.45
C ALA A 366 5.24 4.51 26.95
N ARG A 367 6.49 4.62 27.41
CA ARG A 367 6.81 5.03 28.80
C ARG A 367 6.44 6.49 29.05
N LYS A 368 6.75 7.36 28.10
CA LYS A 368 6.48 8.80 28.20
C LYS A 368 4.98 9.04 28.29
N HIS A 369 4.20 8.42 27.42
CA HIS A 369 2.74 8.48 27.45
C HIS A 369 2.18 7.99 28.80
N TRP A 370 2.63 6.84 29.29
CA TRP A 370 2.19 6.30 30.57
C TRP A 370 2.49 7.25 31.75
N ARG A 371 3.73 7.74 31.82
CA ARG A 371 4.14 8.68 32.87
C ARG A 371 3.33 9.97 32.83
N ASP A 372 3.17 10.55 31.64
CA ASP A 372 2.51 11.84 31.48
C ASP A 372 1.02 11.71 31.85
N CYS A 373 0.38 10.58 31.53
CA CYS A 373 -0.99 10.26 32.00
C CYS A 373 -1.11 10.21 33.53
N LEU A 374 -0.09 9.73 34.24
CA LEU A 374 -0.09 9.67 35.71
C LEU A 374 0.22 11.03 36.35
N GLN A 375 1.03 11.86 35.69
CA GLN A 375 1.44 13.18 36.17
C GLN A 375 0.42 14.27 35.88
N GLN A 376 -0.38 14.09 34.82
CA GLN A 376 -1.40 15.04 34.37
C GLN A 376 -2.78 14.36 34.41
N PRO A 377 -3.33 14.12 35.62
CA PRO A 377 -4.68 13.58 35.74
C PRO A 377 -5.71 14.52 35.10
N ASP A 378 -6.79 13.95 34.61
CA ASP A 378 -7.91 14.59 33.91
C ASP A 378 -7.55 15.25 32.54
N ALA A 379 -6.28 15.20 32.12
CA ALA A 379 -5.87 15.49 30.75
C ALA A 379 -6.05 14.26 29.86
N ALA A 380 -6.62 14.44 28.67
CA ALA A 380 -6.65 13.40 27.64
C ALA A 380 -5.43 13.55 26.74
N LEU A 381 -4.50 12.59 26.83
CA LEU A 381 -3.25 12.61 26.09
C LEU A 381 -3.34 11.62 24.93
N GLU A 382 -3.22 12.12 23.71
CA GLU A 382 -3.22 11.29 22.50
C GLU A 382 -1.80 11.07 21.99
N ARG A 383 -1.39 9.82 21.75
CA ARG A 383 -0.11 9.50 21.09
C ARG A 383 -0.16 8.25 20.24
N TRP A 384 0.62 8.31 19.16
CA TRP A 384 0.90 7.18 18.29
C TRP A 384 1.91 6.23 18.90
N HIS A 385 1.69 4.93 18.71
CA HIS A 385 2.62 3.87 19.07
C HIS A 385 2.79 2.91 17.92
N THR A 386 4.03 2.48 17.69
CA THR A 386 4.38 1.44 16.73
C THR A 386 3.96 0.07 17.25
N LEU A 387 3.30 -0.71 16.39
CA LEU A 387 2.91 -2.09 16.67
C LEU A 387 4.01 -3.04 16.23
N THR A 388 4.45 -3.90 17.14
CA THR A 388 5.45 -4.93 16.88
C THR A 388 4.82 -6.31 16.80
N SER A 389 5.45 -7.21 16.05
CA SER A 389 5.03 -8.61 15.86
C SER A 389 4.98 -9.44 17.15
N GLU A 390 5.60 -8.96 18.22
CA GLU A 390 5.55 -9.54 19.56
C GLU A 390 5.32 -8.43 20.59
N LEU A 391 4.68 -8.75 21.72
CA LEU A 391 4.65 -7.84 22.86
C LEU A 391 6.02 -7.83 23.53
N PRO A 392 6.59 -6.65 23.84
CA PRO A 392 7.81 -6.58 24.62
C PRO A 392 7.64 -7.37 25.92
N PRO A 393 8.59 -8.23 26.30
CA PRO A 393 8.48 -9.00 27.53
C PRO A 393 8.25 -8.03 28.70
N ALA A 394 7.21 -8.30 29.49
CA ALA A 394 6.96 -7.57 30.72
C ALA A 394 8.25 -7.63 31.56
N ALA A 395 8.76 -6.47 31.97
CA ALA A 395 9.98 -6.39 32.77
C ALA A 395 9.85 -7.29 34.00
N GLY A 396 10.53 -8.45 33.99
CA GLY A 396 10.45 -9.48 35.02
C GLY A 396 10.25 -10.92 34.52
N ALA A 397 9.89 -11.14 33.26
CA ALA A 397 9.89 -12.48 32.67
C ALA A 397 11.33 -12.85 32.26
N LEU A 398 12.04 -13.58 33.13
CA LEU A 398 13.25 -14.29 32.71
C LEU A 398 12.88 -15.25 31.57
N PRO A 399 13.66 -15.33 30.47
CA PRO A 399 13.45 -16.36 29.47
C PRO A 399 13.57 -17.72 30.16
N LEU A 400 12.57 -18.58 29.96
CA LEU A 400 12.68 -19.99 30.34
C LEU A 400 13.83 -20.58 29.51
N ALA A 401 14.91 -20.95 30.19
CA ALA A 401 16.06 -21.64 29.62
C ALA A 401 15.72 -23.09 29.27
#